data_AF-A0A0M8NVT6-F1
#
_entry.id   AF-A0A0M8NVT6-F1
#
_cell.length_a   1.000
_cell.length_b   1.000
_cell.length_c   1.000
_cell.angle_alpha   90.00
_cell.angle_beta   90.00
_cell.angle_gamma   90.00
#
_symmetry.space_group_name_H-M   'P 1'
#
loop_
_entity.id
_entity.type
_entity.pdbx_description
1 polymer ?
#
loop_
_entity_poly.entity_id
_entity_poly.type
_entity_poly.pdbx_seq_one_letter_code
_entity_poly.pdbx_strand_id
1 'polypeptide(L)'
;MAETRSSPEIIAASLPTLDVRCEKKFEYYDVSQITHIVVHLSDKVTRNLKNITNSDADPSSEEDCSHLIGKMLSVTFFGNENQLEWLDTERVGKRRFVAFTNTEKKEEGVQSLSPMGGKLQVVEVMFMRTSPRDTQKIFWRPARATVLQRVQIRVYDLVEMVRVHVMRARSNVVPGKKGPASS
;
A
#
# COMPACT_ATOMS: atom_id res chain seq x y z
N MET A 1 -1.68 48.86 -15.85
CA MET A 1 -1.39 47.86 -14.81
C MET A 1 -2.61 47.00 -14.61
N ALA A 2 -2.47 45.68 -14.77
CA ALA A 2 -3.21 44.63 -14.08
C ALA A 2 -2.60 43.32 -14.57
N GLU A 3 -1.60 42.83 -13.85
CA GLU A 3 -0.92 41.57 -14.09
C GLU A 3 -1.94 40.42 -13.99
N THR A 4 -2.15 39.71 -15.09
CA THR A 4 -2.88 38.44 -15.10
C THR A 4 -1.96 37.42 -14.43
N ARG A 5 -2.13 37.22 -13.12
CA ARG A 5 -1.45 36.14 -12.39
C ARG A 5 -2.00 34.81 -12.89
N SER A 6 -1.31 34.24 -13.88
CA SER A 6 -1.45 32.83 -14.26
C SER A 6 -1.33 32.00 -12.99
N SER A 7 -2.39 31.27 -12.66
CA SER A 7 -2.34 30.23 -11.64
C SER A 7 -1.19 29.27 -11.96
N PRO A 8 -0.47 28.73 -10.98
CA PRO A 8 0.53 27.72 -11.26
C PRO A 8 -0.20 26.51 -11.82
N GLU A 9 0.01 26.25 -13.10
CA GLU A 9 -0.30 24.98 -13.73
C GLU A 9 0.35 23.91 -12.86
N ILE A 10 -0.46 23.14 -12.13
CA ILE A 10 0.01 22.03 -11.31
C ILE A 10 0.54 21.03 -12.31
N ILE A 11 1.84 21.10 -12.60
CA ILE A 11 2.55 20.08 -13.34
C ILE A 11 2.44 18.83 -12.47
N ALA A 12 1.43 18.00 -12.75
CA ALA A 12 1.34 16.67 -12.20
C ALA A 12 2.57 15.92 -12.73
N ALA A 13 3.66 15.95 -11.96
CA ALA A 13 4.88 15.24 -12.28
C ALA A 13 4.48 13.78 -12.52
N SER A 14 4.59 13.34 -13.78
CA SER A 14 4.19 11.99 -14.16
C SER A 14 5.01 10.99 -13.34
N LEU A 15 4.33 10.03 -12.71
CA LEU A 15 5.01 9.00 -11.93
C LEU A 15 5.99 8.24 -12.83
N PRO A 16 7.21 7.93 -12.34
CA PRO A 16 8.17 7.21 -13.14
C PRO A 16 7.66 5.80 -13.48
N THR A 17 7.66 5.47 -14.77
CA THR A 17 7.20 4.17 -15.27
C THR A 17 8.11 3.03 -14.78
N LEU A 18 7.49 1.91 -14.41
CA LEU A 18 8.18 0.68 -14.01
C LEU A 18 8.14 -0.35 -15.14
N ASP A 19 9.30 -0.94 -15.47
CA ASP A 19 9.36 -2.13 -16.33
C ASP A 19 9.20 -3.38 -15.45
N VAL A 20 8.12 -4.13 -15.69
CA VAL A 20 7.66 -5.22 -14.82
C VAL A 20 8.14 -6.56 -15.34
N ARG A 21 8.77 -7.34 -14.46
CA ARG A 21 9.16 -8.72 -14.73
C ARG A 21 8.55 -9.67 -13.71
N CYS A 22 8.26 -10.89 -14.14
CA CYS A 22 7.87 -11.99 -13.26
C CYS A 22 8.57 -13.29 -13.68
N GLU A 23 8.53 -14.32 -12.82
CA GLU A 23 8.95 -15.66 -13.23
C GLU A 23 7.99 -16.19 -14.30
N LYS A 24 8.50 -16.81 -15.38
CA LYS A 24 7.69 -17.32 -16.49
C LYS A 24 6.50 -18.19 -16.06
N LYS A 25 6.65 -18.99 -15.01
CA LYS A 25 5.57 -19.83 -14.46
C LYS A 25 4.39 -19.05 -13.86
N PHE A 26 4.54 -17.75 -13.66
CA PHE A 26 3.52 -16.84 -13.13
C PHE A 26 3.09 -15.78 -14.14
N GLU A 27 3.46 -15.91 -15.41
CA GLU A 27 3.11 -14.96 -16.46
C GLU A 27 1.59 -14.85 -16.67
N TYR A 28 0.86 -15.95 -16.45
CA TYR A 28 -0.61 -16.02 -16.54
C TYR A 28 -1.31 -15.81 -15.18
N TYR A 29 -0.59 -15.34 -14.18
CA TYR A 29 -1.19 -15.07 -12.88
C TYR A 29 -2.14 -13.88 -12.97
N ASP A 30 -3.36 -14.04 -12.49
CA ASP A 30 -4.35 -12.98 -12.48
C ASP A 30 -4.01 -11.92 -11.41
N VAL A 31 -3.43 -10.80 -11.86
CA VAL A 31 -3.05 -9.67 -11.00
C VAL A 31 -4.26 -9.03 -10.32
N SER A 32 -5.47 -9.18 -10.86
CA SER A 32 -6.70 -8.66 -10.24
C SER A 32 -7.03 -9.34 -8.91
N GLN A 33 -6.50 -10.55 -8.68
CA GLN A 33 -6.68 -11.28 -7.43
C GLN A 33 -5.73 -10.80 -6.33
N ILE A 34 -4.74 -9.94 -6.63
CA ILE A 34 -3.75 -9.49 -5.66
C ILE A 34 -4.43 -8.64 -4.59
N THR A 35 -4.38 -9.14 -3.36
CA THR A 35 -4.92 -8.46 -2.18
C THR A 35 -3.88 -7.59 -1.48
N HIS A 36 -2.61 -8.02 -1.50
CA HIS A 36 -1.54 -7.33 -0.79
C HIS A 36 -0.22 -7.40 -1.58
N ILE A 37 0.57 -6.34 -1.47
CA ILE A 37 1.88 -6.24 -2.11
C ILE A 37 2.92 -5.96 -1.03
N VAL A 38 3.97 -6.77 -0.96
CA VAL A 38 5.11 -6.55 -0.06
C VAL A 38 6.34 -6.18 -0.87
N VAL A 39 6.86 -5.00 -0.62
CA VAL A 39 8.00 -4.44 -1.36
C VAL A 39 9.28 -4.61 -0.56
N HIS A 40 10.30 -5.14 -1.22
CA HIS A 40 11.63 -5.28 -0.66
C HIS A 40 12.49 -4.10 -1.09
N LEU A 41 12.83 -3.25 -0.13
CA LEU A 41 13.63 -2.07 -0.34
C LEU A 41 15.02 -2.26 0.26
N SER A 42 16.02 -2.03 -0.58
CA SER A 42 17.41 -1.86 -0.15
C SER A 42 17.71 -0.38 -0.04
N ASP A 43 18.67 -0.01 0.81
CA ASP A 43 19.13 1.38 0.96
C ASP A 43 19.49 2.02 -0.40
N LYS A 44 20.01 1.22 -1.33
CA LYS A 44 20.35 1.68 -2.69
C LYS A 44 19.11 2.03 -3.51
N VAL A 45 18.07 1.20 -3.46
CA VAL A 45 16.80 1.47 -4.17
C VAL A 45 16.16 2.73 -3.61
N THR A 46 16.11 2.85 -2.28
CA THR A 46 15.59 4.05 -1.61
C THR A 46 16.33 5.30 -2.07
N ARG A 47 17.67 5.26 -2.12
CA ARG A 47 18.48 6.39 -2.60
C ARG A 47 18.22 6.71 -4.08
N ASN A 48 18.12 5.70 -4.93
CA ASN A 48 17.82 5.90 -6.35
C ASN A 48 16.45 6.55 -6.56
N LEU A 49 15.42 6.09 -5.84
CA LEU A 49 14.08 6.67 -5.92
C LEU A 49 14.04 8.12 -5.41
N LYS A 50 14.76 8.41 -4.31
CA LYS A 50 14.93 9.80 -3.85
C LYS A 50 15.52 10.70 -4.94
N ASN A 51 16.52 10.22 -5.66
CA ASN A 51 17.15 10.98 -6.75
C ASN A 51 16.22 11.17 -7.96
N ILE A 52 15.37 10.20 -8.29
CA ILE A 52 14.41 10.29 -9.41
C ILE A 52 13.35 11.35 -9.15
N THR A 53 13.02 11.58 -7.87
CA THR A 53 11.91 12.45 -7.50
C THR A 53 12.25 13.94 -7.69
N ASN A 54 13.50 14.30 -8.07
CA ASN A 54 13.95 15.67 -8.41
C ASN A 54 13.28 16.77 -7.55
N SER A 55 13.14 16.49 -6.26
CA SER A 55 12.59 17.47 -5.34
C SER A 55 13.78 18.19 -4.74
N ASP A 56 13.92 19.47 -5.07
CA ASP A 56 14.70 20.41 -4.25
C ASP A 56 14.13 20.51 -2.81
N ALA A 57 12.95 19.92 -2.56
CA ALA A 57 12.54 19.60 -1.22
C ALA A 57 13.24 18.30 -0.80
N ASP A 58 14.10 18.43 0.21
CA ASP A 58 14.57 17.33 1.03
C ASP A 58 13.38 16.35 1.27
N PRO A 59 13.38 15.11 0.71
CA PRO A 59 12.38 14.11 1.05
C PRO A 59 12.69 13.67 2.47
N SER A 60 12.25 14.49 3.41
CA SER A 60 12.67 14.53 4.80
C SER A 60 12.16 13.34 5.59
N SER A 61 11.29 12.51 4.99
CA SER A 61 10.78 11.32 5.66
C SER A 61 10.95 10.03 4.83
N GLU A 62 11.20 8.94 5.55
CA GLU A 62 11.11 7.58 5.02
C GLU A 62 9.69 7.21 4.53
N GLU A 63 8.69 7.96 4.99
CA GLU A 63 7.27 7.81 4.69
C GLU A 63 6.94 8.30 3.27
N ASP A 64 7.53 9.43 2.85
CA ASP A 64 7.36 9.98 1.49
C ASP A 64 7.80 8.98 0.41
N CYS A 65 8.90 8.27 0.67
CA CYS A 65 9.40 7.25 -0.24
C CYS A 65 8.46 6.04 -0.32
N SER A 66 7.91 5.59 0.80
CA SER A 66 6.92 4.50 0.83
C SER A 66 5.64 4.90 0.11
N HIS A 67 5.19 6.14 0.29
CA HIS A 67 4.01 6.68 -0.40
C HIS A 67 4.19 6.73 -1.92
N LEU A 68 5.34 7.24 -2.38
CA LEU A 68 5.68 7.26 -3.81
C LEU A 68 5.72 5.85 -4.39
N ILE A 69 6.34 4.90 -3.70
CA ILE A 69 6.38 3.49 -4.11
C ILE A 69 4.96 2.92 -4.20
N GLY A 70 4.11 3.18 -3.21
CA GLY A 70 2.71 2.76 -3.21
C GLY A 70 2.00 3.22 -4.47
N LYS A 71 2.10 4.51 -4.81
CA LYS A 71 1.51 5.08 -6.03
C LYS A 71 2.05 4.45 -7.30
N MET A 72 3.38 4.33 -7.43
CA MET A 72 4.01 3.74 -8.60
C MET A 72 3.53 2.30 -8.83
N LEU A 73 3.48 1.49 -7.77
CA LEU A 73 3.01 0.11 -7.85
C LEU A 73 1.51 0.03 -8.12
N SER A 74 0.73 0.95 -7.55
CA SER A 74 -0.71 1.02 -7.76
C SER A 74 -1.04 1.25 -9.24
N VAL A 75 -0.38 2.21 -9.89
CA VAL A 75 -0.50 2.42 -11.35
C VAL A 75 0.00 1.21 -12.13
N THR A 76 1.14 0.65 -11.72
CA THR A 76 1.80 -0.42 -12.46
C THR A 76 0.98 -1.72 -12.48
N PHE A 77 0.37 -2.09 -11.35
CA PHE A 77 -0.40 -3.33 -11.23
C PHE A 77 -1.88 -3.17 -11.56
N PHE A 78 -2.46 -1.98 -11.35
CA PHE A 78 -3.90 -1.79 -11.42
C PHE A 78 -4.35 -0.59 -12.29
N GLY A 79 -3.42 0.21 -12.80
CA GLY A 79 -3.75 1.39 -13.62
C GLY A 79 -4.34 2.56 -12.83
N ASN A 80 -4.37 2.49 -11.49
CA ASN A 80 -4.94 3.50 -10.61
C ASN A 80 -3.92 3.89 -9.52
N GLU A 81 -3.65 5.17 -9.32
CA GLU A 81 -2.66 5.66 -8.33
C GLU A 81 -3.02 5.40 -6.87
N ASN A 82 -4.31 5.28 -6.55
CA ASN A 82 -4.83 5.31 -5.17
C ASN A 82 -5.40 3.97 -4.69
N GLN A 83 -5.15 2.89 -5.42
CA GLN A 83 -5.69 1.56 -5.13
C GLN A 83 -4.85 0.80 -4.09
N LEU A 84 -3.62 1.22 -3.83
CA LEU A 84 -2.79 0.68 -2.75
C LEU A 84 -2.76 1.62 -1.55
N GLU A 85 -3.15 1.09 -0.40
CA GLU A 85 -3.03 1.75 0.90
C GLU A 85 -1.86 1.15 1.68
N TRP A 86 -1.08 1.98 2.37
CA TRP A 86 -0.01 1.51 3.24
C TRP A 86 -0.58 0.68 4.41
N LEU A 87 -0.06 -0.53 4.60
CA LEU A 87 -0.46 -1.43 5.68
C LEU A 87 0.51 -1.37 6.86
N ASP A 88 1.80 -1.58 6.57
CA ASP A 88 2.84 -1.61 7.59
C ASP A 88 4.24 -1.48 6.97
N THR A 89 5.20 -1.14 7.82
CA THR A 89 6.62 -1.14 7.44
C THR A 89 7.42 -1.92 8.48
N GLU A 90 8.24 -2.86 8.02
CA GLU A 90 9.14 -3.62 8.88
C GLU A 90 10.58 -3.53 8.39
N ARG A 91 11.54 -3.46 9.32
CA ARG A 91 12.96 -3.50 9.01
C ARG A 91 13.58 -4.78 9.55
N VAL A 92 14.16 -5.58 8.66
CA VAL A 92 14.91 -6.79 9.03
C VAL A 92 16.36 -6.61 8.59
N GLY A 93 17.23 -6.29 9.56
CA GLY A 93 18.61 -5.92 9.30
C GLY A 93 18.74 -4.68 8.39
N LYS A 94 19.38 -4.83 7.24
CA LYS A 94 19.58 -3.77 6.24
C LYS A 94 18.48 -3.70 5.17
N ARG A 95 17.40 -4.47 5.32
CA ARG A 95 16.31 -4.52 4.36
C ARG A 95 15.05 -3.97 4.99
N ARG A 96 14.37 -3.09 4.26
CA ARG A 96 13.06 -2.54 4.63
C ARG A 96 12.00 -3.24 3.80
N PHE A 97 10.93 -3.64 4.45
CA PHE A 97 9.77 -4.29 3.86
C PHE A 97 8.59 -3.34 4.06
N VAL A 98 7.92 -3.00 2.97
CA VAL A 98 6.73 -2.14 3.03
C VAL A 98 5.57 -2.95 2.48
N ALA A 99 4.53 -3.12 3.29
CA ALA A 99 3.33 -3.83 2.90
C ALA A 99 2.24 -2.83 2.50
N PHE A 100 1.51 -3.16 1.43
CA PHE A 100 0.37 -2.42 0.95
C PHE A 100 -0.83 -3.33 0.81
N THR A 101 -2.01 -2.78 1.04
CA THR A 101 -3.31 -3.44 0.88
C THR A 101 -4.01 -2.87 -0.35
N ASN A 102 -4.55 -3.75 -1.21
CA ASN A 102 -5.41 -3.36 -2.30
C ASN A 102 -6.80 -2.98 -1.77
N THR A 103 -7.17 -1.72 -1.91
CA THR A 103 -8.40 -1.15 -1.35
C THR A 103 -9.67 -1.69 -2.02
N GLU A 104 -9.61 -2.01 -3.32
CA GLU A 104 -10.74 -2.65 -4.02
C GLU A 104 -11.05 -4.05 -3.47
N LYS A 105 -10.04 -4.73 -2.91
CA LYS A 105 -10.17 -6.05 -2.27
C LYS A 105 -10.43 -5.99 -0.77
N LYS A 106 -10.35 -4.80 -0.18
CA LYS A 106 -10.58 -4.58 1.26
C LYS A 106 -12.05 -4.81 1.63
N GLU A 107 -12.99 -4.39 0.77
CA GLU A 107 -14.43 -4.49 1.05
C GLU A 107 -14.99 -5.91 0.92
N GLU A 108 -14.48 -6.72 0.00
CA GLU A 108 -14.79 -8.16 -0.11
C GLU A 108 -14.31 -8.95 1.12
N GLY A 109 -13.24 -8.47 1.76
CA GLY A 109 -12.68 -9.04 2.99
C GLY A 109 -13.57 -8.81 4.22
N VAL A 110 -14.09 -7.60 4.43
CA VAL A 110 -14.83 -7.26 5.68
C VAL A 110 -16.07 -8.12 5.89
N GLN A 111 -16.72 -8.58 4.81
CA GLN A 111 -17.87 -9.50 4.88
C GLN A 111 -17.48 -10.98 4.96
N SER A 112 -16.23 -11.34 4.61
CA SER A 112 -15.73 -12.72 4.58
C SER A 112 -14.61 -13.01 5.59
N LEU A 113 -14.41 -12.13 6.59
CA LEU A 113 -13.53 -12.30 7.76
C LEU A 113 -14.03 -13.41 8.72
N SER A 114 -14.43 -14.55 8.17
CA SER A 114 -14.12 -15.80 8.83
C SER A 114 -12.58 -15.94 8.81
N PRO A 115 -11.93 -16.31 9.94
CA PRO A 115 -10.48 -16.54 10.02
C PRO A 115 -9.92 -17.57 9.01
N MET A 116 -10.78 -18.15 8.18
CA MET A 116 -10.53 -19.30 7.32
C MET A 116 -11.01 -19.12 5.86
N GLY A 117 -11.63 -17.99 5.49
CA GLY A 117 -12.41 -17.87 4.24
C GLY A 117 -11.81 -17.05 3.09
N GLY A 118 -11.18 -15.91 3.37
CA GLY A 118 -10.57 -15.06 2.35
C GLY A 118 -9.13 -15.50 2.05
N LYS A 119 -8.87 -16.08 0.88
CA LYS A 119 -7.50 -16.46 0.49
C LYS A 119 -6.70 -15.20 0.19
N LEU A 120 -5.89 -14.75 1.15
CA LEU A 120 -4.92 -13.67 0.93
C LEU A 120 -3.98 -14.05 -0.23
N GLN A 121 -4.05 -13.26 -1.29
CA GLN A 121 -3.11 -13.33 -2.40
C GLN A 121 -2.09 -12.22 -2.20
N VAL A 122 -0.93 -12.62 -1.69
CA VAL A 122 0.17 -11.71 -1.38
C VAL A 122 1.28 -11.92 -2.40
N VAL A 123 1.80 -10.84 -2.95
CA VAL A 123 2.98 -10.88 -3.83
C VAL A 123 4.16 -10.14 -3.21
N GLU A 124 5.36 -10.67 -3.44
CA GLU A 124 6.62 -9.98 -3.14
C GLU A 124 7.07 -9.22 -4.39
N VAL A 125 7.38 -7.93 -4.24
CA VAL A 125 7.95 -7.07 -5.28
C VAL A 125 9.36 -6.67 -4.88
N MET A 126 10.29 -6.80 -5.82
CA MET A 126 11.69 -6.47 -5.66
C MET A 126 12.10 -5.46 -6.72
N PHE A 127 12.64 -4.33 -6.30
CA PHE A 127 13.24 -3.37 -7.22
C PHE A 127 14.60 -3.89 -7.69
N MET A 128 14.75 -4.04 -9.01
CA MET A 128 16.00 -4.45 -9.61
C MET A 128 16.98 -3.30 -9.65
N ARG A 129 18.27 -3.61 -9.56
CA ARG A 129 19.32 -2.61 -9.73
C ARG A 129 19.39 -2.20 -11.21
N THR A 130 19.04 -0.95 -11.49
CA THR A 130 19.17 -0.33 -12.80
C THR A 130 20.15 0.84 -12.74
N SER A 131 20.66 1.27 -13.90
CA SER A 131 21.43 2.51 -13.97
C SER A 131 20.48 3.70 -13.75
N PRO A 132 20.93 4.85 -13.23
CA PRO A 132 20.06 6.01 -12.99
C PRO A 132 19.37 6.55 -14.25
N ARG A 133 19.92 6.24 -15.44
CA ARG A 133 19.38 6.64 -16.74
C ARG A 133 18.42 5.62 -17.35
N ASP A 134 18.35 4.42 -16.77
CA ASP A 134 17.49 3.35 -17.26
C ASP A 134 16.15 3.39 -16.52
N THR A 135 15.07 3.01 -17.21
CA THR A 135 13.77 2.79 -16.59
C THR A 135 13.90 1.83 -15.40
N GLN A 136 13.31 2.20 -14.26
CA GLN A 136 13.36 1.40 -13.06
C GLN A 136 12.62 0.08 -13.30
N LYS A 137 13.30 -1.03 -13.02
CA LYS A 137 12.75 -2.38 -13.22
C LYS A 137 12.27 -2.94 -11.89
N ILE A 138 11.13 -3.61 -11.91
CA ILE A 138 10.65 -4.42 -10.79
C ILE A 138 10.54 -5.88 -11.21
N PHE A 139 10.74 -6.74 -10.24
CA PHE A 139 10.47 -8.17 -10.34
C PHE A 139 9.45 -8.55 -9.28
N TRP A 140 8.41 -9.30 -9.65
CA TRP A 140 7.43 -9.77 -8.69
C TRP A 140 7.21 -11.28 -8.77
N ARG A 141 6.75 -11.85 -7.65
CA ARG A 141 6.35 -13.25 -7.51
C ARG A 141 5.31 -13.41 -6.40
N PRO A 142 4.57 -14.54 -6.34
CA PRO A 142 3.81 -14.90 -5.15
C PRO A 142 4.70 -14.90 -3.90
N ALA A 143 4.15 -14.42 -2.79
CA ALA A 143 4.88 -14.31 -1.54
C ALA A 143 5.24 -15.68 -0.98
N ARG A 144 6.43 -15.77 -0.39
CA ARG A 144 6.86 -16.93 0.39
C ARG A 144 6.01 -17.05 1.64
N ALA A 145 5.90 -18.28 2.15
CA ALA A 145 5.10 -18.59 3.33
C ALA A 145 5.38 -17.68 4.53
N THR A 146 6.65 -17.32 4.77
CA THR A 146 7.04 -16.42 5.86
C THR A 146 6.53 -14.99 5.69
N VAL A 147 6.54 -14.47 4.46
CA VAL A 147 6.00 -13.13 4.15
C VAL A 147 4.47 -13.15 4.25
N LEU A 148 3.84 -14.19 3.70
CA LEU A 148 2.39 -14.39 3.79
C LEU A 148 1.92 -14.43 5.26
N GLN A 149 2.60 -15.20 6.11
CA GLN A 149 2.27 -15.31 7.54
C GLN A 149 2.39 -13.96 8.27
N ARG A 150 3.40 -13.15 7.94
CA ARG A 150 3.55 -11.82 8.55
C ARG A 150 2.43 -10.87 8.15
N VAL A 151 2.06 -10.86 6.87
CA VAL A 151 0.91 -10.08 6.39
C VAL A 151 -0.38 -10.55 7.05
N GLN A 152 -0.57 -11.87 7.18
CA GLN A 152 -1.72 -12.46 7.88
C GLN A 152 -1.85 -11.97 9.33
N ILE A 153 -0.76 -12.03 10.10
CA ILE A 153 -0.75 -11.57 11.49
C ILE A 153 -1.12 -10.08 11.54
N ARG A 154 -0.51 -9.25 10.69
CA ARG A 154 -0.74 -7.81 10.69
C ARG A 154 -2.18 -7.44 10.33
N VAL A 155 -2.75 -8.12 9.33
CA VAL A 155 -4.15 -7.95 8.94
C VAL A 155 -5.08 -8.39 10.08
N TYR A 156 -4.79 -9.51 10.74
CA TYR A 156 -5.57 -10.01 11.86
C TYR A 156 -5.57 -9.03 13.05
N ASP A 157 -4.40 -8.52 13.43
CA ASP A 157 -4.26 -7.55 14.52
C ASP A 157 -5.07 -6.27 14.24
N LEU A 158 -5.06 -5.77 13.00
CA LEU A 158 -5.85 -4.62 12.58
C LEU A 158 -7.36 -4.88 12.69
N VAL A 159 -7.82 -6.05 12.26
CA VAL A 159 -9.23 -6.44 12.35
C VAL A 159 -9.69 -6.55 13.80
N GLU A 160 -8.92 -7.21 14.66
CA GLU A 160 -9.25 -7.33 16.08
C GLU A 160 -9.24 -5.96 16.77
N MET A 161 -8.27 -5.09 16.46
CA MET A 161 -8.28 -3.72 16.98
C MET A 161 -9.54 -2.95 16.58
N VAL A 162 -9.95 -3.01 15.30
CA VAL A 162 -11.19 -2.35 14.84
C VAL A 162 -12.41 -2.93 15.55
N ARG A 163 -12.49 -4.26 15.69
CA ARG A 163 -13.59 -4.93 16.38
C ARG A 163 -13.71 -4.47 17.83
N VAL A 164 -12.60 -4.41 18.57
CA VAL A 164 -12.57 -3.93 19.96
C VAL A 164 -13.02 -2.48 20.05
N HIS A 165 -12.56 -1.61 19.14
CA HIS A 165 -12.98 -0.20 19.11
C HIS A 165 -14.49 -0.07 18.84
N VAL A 166 -15.04 -0.82 17.88
CA VAL A 166 -16.48 -0.82 17.58
C VAL A 166 -17.30 -1.33 18.77
N MET A 167 -16.86 -2.41 19.43
CA MET A 167 -17.53 -2.94 20.62
C MET A 167 -17.53 -1.92 21.77
N ARG A 168 -16.41 -1.23 21.99
CA ARG A 168 -16.30 -0.18 23.02
C ARG A 168 -17.19 1.02 22.71
N ALA A 169 -17.23 1.46 21.45
CA ALA A 169 -18.11 2.54 21.01
C ALA A 169 -19.58 2.19 21.22
N ARG A 170 -20.01 0.96 20.89
CA ARG A 170 -21.38 0.48 21.11
C ARG A 170 -21.74 0.39 22.60
N SER A 171 -20.81 -0.01 23.45
CA SER A 171 -21.01 -0.05 24.91
C SER A 171 -21.12 1.34 25.54
N ASN A 172 -20.54 2.37 24.93
CA ASN A 172 -20.56 3.75 25.42
C ASN A 172 -21.80 4.54 24.97
N VAL A 173 -22.67 3.96 24.13
CA VAL A 173 -23.96 4.56 23.80
C VAL A 173 -24.89 4.37 25.01
N VAL A 174 -24.94 5.40 25.86
CA VAL A 174 -25.90 5.47 26.98
C VAL A 174 -27.32 5.36 26.42
N PRO A 175 -28.15 4.40 26.87
CA PRO A 175 -29.55 4.37 26.49
C PRO A 175 -30.21 5.66 26.99
N GLY A 176 -30.63 6.52 26.06
CA GLY A 176 -31.40 7.71 26.39
C GLY A 176 -32.62 7.31 27.23
N LYS A 177 -32.70 7.82 28.46
CA LYS A 177 -33.86 7.66 29.35
C LYS A 177 -35.12 7.98 28.55
N LYS A 178 -35.99 6.98 28.31
CA LYS A 178 -37.38 7.22 27.95
C LYS A 178 -38.00 8.02 29.10
N GLY A 179 -38.39 9.26 28.83
CA GLY A 179 -39.15 10.08 29.76
C GLY A 179 -40.47 9.38 30.14
N PRO A 180 -41.01 9.64 31.33
CA PRO A 180 -42.23 8.98 31.78
C PRO A 180 -43.40 9.41 30.89
N ALA A 181 -44.19 8.43 30.47
CA ALA A 181 -45.49 8.68 29.86
C ALA A 181 -46.38 9.38 30.89
N SER A 182 -46.76 10.62 30.58
CA SER A 182 -47.78 11.36 31.32
C SER A 182 -49.15 10.79 30.99
N SER A 183 -49.83 10.29 32.01
CA SER A 183 -51.25 9.92 32.03
C SER A 183 -52.17 11.11 31.86
#